data_AF-A0A1S3ZQE3-F1
#
_entry.id   AF-A0A1S3ZQE3-F1
#
_cell.length_a   1.000
_cell.length_b   1.000
_cell.length_c   1.000
_cell.angle_alpha   90.00
_cell.angle_beta   90.00
_cell.angle_gamma   90.00
#
_symmetry.space_group_name_H-M   'P 1'
#
loop_
_entity.id
_entity.type
_entity.pdbx_description
1 polymer ?
#
loop_
_entity_poly.entity_id
_entity_poly.type
_entity_poly.pdbx_seq_one_letter_code
_entity_poly.pdbx_strand_id
1 'polypeptide(L)'
;MELPEMESMATAIGVSVPVLRFLLCFIATIPVSFLHRFVPSATGKHLYAAVMGGVLSYLSFGFSSNLHFLVPMVLGYGSMVVSRSYCGIITFFIAFGYLIGCHVYYMSGDAWKEGGIDATGALMVVTLKIISCVINYQDGLLKEEDLREAQKKNRLLKLPSVLEYFGYCLCCGSHFAGPVYEMKDYLDWTERKGIWKSTEKGHP
;
A
#
# COMPACT_ATOMS: atom_id res chain seq x y z
N MET A 1 -18.63 -15.40 14.04
CA MET A 1 -20.09 -15.40 13.77
C MET A 1 -20.22 -15.24 12.27
N GLU A 2 -20.37 -16.35 11.54
CA GLU A 2 -20.69 -16.27 10.12
C GLU A 2 -22.11 -15.71 10.02
N LEU A 3 -22.25 -14.58 9.34
CA LEU A 3 -23.54 -13.95 9.13
C LEU A 3 -24.26 -14.79 8.05
N PRO A 4 -25.38 -15.46 8.36
CA PRO A 4 -26.09 -16.33 7.40
C PRO A 4 -26.44 -15.62 6.09
N GLU A 5 -26.57 -14.28 6.16
CA GLU A 5 -26.79 -13.41 5.02
C GLU A 5 -25.61 -13.37 4.03
N MET A 6 -24.36 -13.39 4.51
CA MET A 6 -23.18 -13.37 3.62
C MET A 6 -23.03 -14.66 2.83
N GLU A 7 -23.31 -15.81 3.43
CA GLU A 7 -23.30 -17.09 2.73
C GLU A 7 -24.37 -17.11 1.63
N SER A 8 -25.59 -16.68 1.98
CA SER A 8 -26.71 -16.59 1.03
C SER A 8 -26.36 -15.67 -0.16
N MET A 9 -25.76 -14.50 0.11
CA MET A 9 -25.32 -13.59 -0.95
C MET A 9 -24.19 -14.17 -1.81
N ALA A 10 -23.20 -14.82 -1.20
CA ALA A 10 -22.06 -15.41 -1.90
C ALA A 10 -22.52 -16.54 -2.83
N THR A 11 -23.42 -17.41 -2.36
CA THR A 11 -24.06 -18.45 -3.17
C THR A 11 -24.87 -17.85 -4.32
N ALA A 12 -25.62 -16.77 -4.08
CA ALA A 12 -26.45 -16.15 -5.10
C ALA A 12 -25.65 -15.58 -6.28
N ILE A 13 -24.42 -15.10 -6.05
CA ILE A 13 -23.54 -14.55 -7.10
C ILE A 13 -22.45 -15.54 -7.54
N GLY A 14 -22.43 -16.76 -7.00
CA GLY A 14 -21.51 -17.83 -7.40
C GLY A 14 -20.05 -17.62 -6.98
N VAL A 15 -19.80 -16.95 -5.85
CA VAL A 15 -18.43 -16.75 -5.31
C VAL A 15 -18.30 -17.29 -3.89
N SER A 16 -17.06 -17.44 -3.42
CA SER A 16 -16.82 -17.79 -2.01
C SER A 16 -17.00 -16.58 -1.09
N VAL A 17 -17.32 -16.83 0.18
CA VAL A 17 -17.48 -15.75 1.19
C VAL A 17 -16.24 -14.84 1.29
N PRO A 18 -14.99 -15.35 1.27
CA PRO A 18 -13.80 -14.49 1.24
C PRO A 18 -13.73 -13.57 0.01
N VAL A 19 -14.11 -14.07 -1.17
CA VAL A 19 -14.16 -13.27 -2.41
C VAL A 19 -15.22 -12.17 -2.29
N LEU A 20 -16.41 -12.48 -1.74
CA LEU A 20 -17.44 -11.48 -1.51
C LEU A 20 -16.99 -10.39 -0.53
N ARG A 21 -16.35 -10.76 0.59
CA ARG A 21 -15.81 -9.79 1.57
C ARG A 21 -14.77 -8.88 0.93
N PHE A 22 -13.85 -9.45 0.16
CA PHE A 22 -12.86 -8.70 -0.59
C PHE A 22 -13.54 -7.73 -1.55
N LEU A 23 -14.52 -8.18 -2.35
CA LEU A 23 -15.24 -7.37 -3.32
C LEU A 23 -15.94 -6.17 -2.68
N LEU A 24 -16.66 -6.39 -1.57
CA LEU A 24 -17.37 -5.33 -0.86
C LEU A 24 -16.40 -4.26 -0.34
N CYS A 25 -15.30 -4.67 0.28
CA CYS A 25 -14.29 -3.73 0.75
C CYS A 25 -13.55 -3.04 -0.41
N PHE A 26 -13.29 -3.76 -1.50
CA PHE A 26 -12.67 -3.21 -2.71
C PHE A 26 -13.55 -2.11 -3.31
N ILE A 27 -14.86 -2.33 -3.43
CA ILE A 27 -15.82 -1.30 -3.86
C ILE A 27 -15.82 -0.13 -2.86
N ALA A 28 -15.78 -0.41 -1.55
CA ALA A 28 -15.74 0.62 -0.51
C ALA A 28 -14.49 1.50 -0.58
N THR A 29 -13.39 1.04 -1.19
CA THR A 29 -12.20 1.90 -1.41
C THR A 29 -12.53 3.13 -2.25
N ILE A 30 -13.54 3.09 -3.13
CA ILE A 30 -13.93 4.21 -4.00
C ILE A 30 -14.48 5.39 -3.18
N PRO A 31 -15.60 5.27 -2.45
CA PRO A 31 -16.11 6.37 -1.64
C PRO A 31 -15.14 6.76 -0.53
N VAL A 32 -14.43 5.81 0.08
CA VAL A 32 -13.43 6.11 1.12
C VAL A 32 -12.26 6.93 0.57
N SER A 33 -11.77 6.61 -0.64
CA SER A 33 -10.71 7.40 -1.29
C SER A 33 -11.22 8.76 -1.74
N PHE A 34 -12.47 8.87 -2.19
CA PHE A 34 -13.08 10.15 -2.51
C PHE A 34 -13.16 11.06 -1.27
N LEU A 35 -13.62 10.52 -0.14
CA LEU A 35 -13.72 11.27 1.12
C LEU A 35 -12.34 11.73 1.64
N HIS A 36 -11.28 10.99 1.35
CA HIS A 36 -9.90 11.35 1.69
C HIS A 36 -9.50 12.74 1.16
N ARG A 37 -10.06 13.17 0.01
CA ARG A 37 -9.79 14.48 -0.60
C ARG A 37 -10.18 15.65 0.32
N PHE A 38 -11.20 15.48 1.14
CA PHE A 38 -11.72 16.54 2.02
C PHE A 38 -10.95 16.68 3.32
N VAL A 39 -9.99 15.80 3.60
CA VAL A 39 -9.15 15.90 4.80
C VAL A 39 -8.21 17.11 4.65
N PRO A 40 -8.27 18.09 5.57
CA PRO A 40 -7.70 19.42 5.33
C PRO A 40 -6.18 19.49 5.53
N SER A 41 -5.61 18.65 6.41
CA SER A 41 -4.19 18.68 6.76
C SER A 41 -3.41 17.50 6.16
N ALA A 42 -2.13 17.69 5.87
CA ALA A 42 -1.25 16.63 5.36
C ALA A 42 -1.15 15.46 6.37
N THR A 43 -0.89 15.76 7.64
CA THR A 43 -0.90 14.79 8.74
C THR A 43 -2.23 14.04 8.83
N GLY A 44 -3.35 14.75 8.70
CA GLY A 44 -4.69 14.16 8.72
C GLY A 44 -4.88 13.19 7.55
N LYS A 45 -4.40 13.52 6.35
CA LYS A 45 -4.46 12.63 5.19
C LYS A 45 -3.63 11.36 5.40
N HIS A 46 -2.41 11.48 5.93
CA HIS A 46 -1.61 10.29 6.23
C HIS A 46 -2.28 9.37 7.26
N LEU A 47 -2.85 9.97 8.30
CA LEU A 47 -3.61 9.23 9.32
C LEU A 47 -4.86 8.59 8.74
N TYR A 48 -5.63 9.32 7.94
CA TYR A 48 -6.82 8.82 7.26
C TYR A 48 -6.47 7.64 6.35
N ALA A 49 -5.41 7.75 5.55
CA ALA A 49 -4.93 6.70 4.68
C ALA A 49 -4.56 5.43 5.46
N ALA A 50 -3.79 5.59 6.55
CA ALA A 50 -3.36 4.48 7.40
C ALA A 50 -4.55 3.78 8.09
N VAL A 51 -5.44 4.56 8.70
CA VAL A 51 -6.59 4.04 9.47
C VAL A 51 -7.61 3.39 8.55
N MET A 52 -8.07 4.09 7.51
CA MET A 52 -9.11 3.56 6.63
C MET A 52 -8.59 2.38 5.79
N GLY A 53 -7.33 2.45 5.36
CA GLY A 53 -6.65 1.34 4.72
C GLY A 53 -6.56 0.11 5.60
N GLY A 54 -6.09 0.28 6.83
CA GLY A 54 -6.01 -0.80 7.83
C GLY A 54 -7.37 -1.39 8.19
N VAL A 55 -8.40 -0.57 8.39
CA VAL A 55 -9.76 -1.02 8.67
C VAL A 55 -10.31 -1.85 7.52
N LEU A 56 -10.26 -1.33 6.29
CA LEU A 56 -10.73 -2.10 5.13
C LEU A 56 -9.93 -3.40 5.00
N SER A 57 -8.60 -3.34 5.17
CA SER A 57 -7.74 -4.52 5.01
C SER A 57 -8.04 -5.58 6.07
N TYR A 58 -8.32 -5.17 7.30
CA TYR A 58 -8.80 -6.05 8.36
C TYR A 58 -10.15 -6.68 8.03
N LEU A 59 -11.11 -5.91 7.52
CA LEU A 59 -12.42 -6.44 7.14
C LEU A 59 -12.36 -7.45 6.00
N SER A 60 -11.45 -7.27 5.05
CA SER A 60 -11.27 -8.21 3.93
C SER A 60 -10.52 -9.48 4.30
N PHE A 61 -9.39 -9.33 5.01
CA PHE A 61 -8.43 -10.43 5.16
C PHE A 61 -8.31 -10.94 6.61
N GLY A 62 -8.82 -10.19 7.58
CA GLY A 62 -8.74 -10.54 9.00
C GLY A 62 -7.39 -10.18 9.65
N PHE A 63 -7.31 -10.43 10.96
CA PHE A 63 -6.18 -10.02 11.80
C PHE A 63 -4.85 -10.67 11.37
N SER A 64 -4.83 -11.99 11.22
CA SER A 64 -3.59 -12.75 10.92
C SER A 64 -2.93 -12.27 9.62
N SER A 65 -3.72 -12.12 8.56
CA SER A 65 -3.24 -11.60 7.29
C SER A 65 -2.67 -10.19 7.38
N ASN A 66 -3.24 -9.32 8.23
CA ASN A 66 -2.73 -7.97 8.41
C ASN A 66 -1.39 -7.94 9.14
N LEU A 67 -1.11 -8.90 10.04
CA LEU A 67 0.22 -9.04 10.64
C LEU A 67 1.28 -9.34 9.56
N HIS A 68 0.94 -10.11 8.53
CA HIS A 68 1.86 -10.37 7.43
C HIS A 68 2.22 -9.12 6.64
N PHE A 69 1.34 -8.12 6.52
CA PHE A 69 1.68 -6.84 5.87
C PHE A 69 2.66 -6.02 6.72
N LEU A 70 2.51 -6.05 8.05
CA LEU A 70 3.35 -5.26 8.96
C LEU A 70 4.82 -5.68 8.94
N VAL A 71 5.10 -6.98 8.73
CA VAL A 71 6.47 -7.50 8.72
C VAL A 71 7.36 -6.79 7.68
N PRO A 72 7.07 -6.83 6.36
CA PRO A 72 7.89 -6.13 5.37
C PRO A 72 7.83 -4.61 5.53
N MET A 73 6.73 -4.03 6.04
CA MET A 73 6.65 -2.59 6.30
C MET A 73 7.66 -2.15 7.37
N VAL A 74 7.69 -2.85 8.51
CA VAL A 74 8.62 -2.52 9.60
C VAL A 74 10.06 -2.78 9.19
N LEU A 75 10.34 -3.90 8.53
CA LEU A 75 11.69 -4.25 8.08
C LEU A 75 12.19 -3.29 6.98
N GLY A 76 11.32 -2.92 6.04
CA GLY A 76 11.64 -1.94 5.01
C GLY A 76 11.96 -0.57 5.58
N TYR A 77 11.13 -0.05 6.50
CA TYR A 77 11.41 1.20 7.20
C TYR A 77 12.70 1.13 8.03
N GLY A 78 12.88 0.04 8.78
CA GLY A 78 14.08 -0.20 9.59
C GLY A 78 15.36 -0.18 8.75
N SER A 79 15.33 -0.74 7.54
CA SER A 79 16.50 -0.71 6.64
C SER A 79 16.91 0.72 6.26
N MET A 80 15.93 1.63 6.03
CA MET A 80 16.21 3.03 5.71
C MET A 80 16.87 3.77 6.87
N VAL A 81 16.47 3.44 8.11
CA VAL A 81 17.02 4.03 9.35
C VAL A 81 18.43 3.50 9.62
N VAL A 82 18.66 2.20 9.43
CA VAL A 82 19.93 1.55 9.81
C VAL A 82 21.01 1.73 8.74
N SER A 83 20.67 1.64 7.45
CA SER A 83 21.66 1.63 6.37
C SER A 83 21.14 2.20 5.08
N ARG A 84 21.12 3.54 4.96
CA ARG A 84 20.64 4.24 3.75
C ARG A 84 21.38 3.81 2.48
N SER A 85 22.68 3.51 2.55
CA SER A 85 23.48 3.14 1.37
C SER A 85 23.15 1.74 0.81
N TYR A 86 22.51 0.88 1.60
CA TYR A 86 22.19 -0.51 1.22
C TYR A 86 20.71 -0.87 1.44
N CYS A 87 19.87 0.07 1.86
CA CYS A 87 18.50 -0.21 2.27
C CYS A 87 17.66 -0.84 1.15
N GLY A 88 17.87 -0.45 -0.12
CA GLY A 88 17.15 -1.00 -1.26
C GLY A 88 17.41 -2.49 -1.48
N ILE A 89 18.67 -2.92 -1.49
CA ILE A 89 19.02 -4.34 -1.69
C ILE A 89 18.60 -5.19 -0.48
N ILE A 90 18.76 -4.65 0.75
CA ILE A 90 18.30 -5.31 1.98
C ILE A 90 16.79 -5.52 1.93
N THR A 91 16.04 -4.45 1.63
CA THR A 91 14.58 -4.51 1.57
C THR A 91 14.10 -5.41 0.46
N PHE A 92 14.74 -5.39 -0.71
CA PHE A 92 14.39 -6.28 -1.82
C PHE A 92 14.40 -7.74 -1.37
N PHE A 93 15.53 -8.23 -0.83
CA PHE A 93 15.61 -9.63 -0.43
C PHE A 93 14.70 -9.99 0.74
N ILE A 94 14.58 -9.11 1.74
CA ILE A 94 13.73 -9.37 2.90
C ILE A 94 12.24 -9.35 2.51
N ALA A 95 11.76 -8.28 1.88
CA ALA A 95 10.34 -8.13 1.58
C ALA A 95 9.90 -9.08 0.46
N PHE A 96 10.70 -9.23 -0.60
CA PHE A 96 10.38 -10.15 -1.70
C PHE A 96 10.52 -11.61 -1.27
N GLY A 97 11.55 -11.96 -0.48
CA GLY A 97 11.69 -13.30 0.10
C GLY A 97 10.52 -13.65 1.02
N TYR A 98 10.08 -12.71 1.85
CA TYR A 98 8.90 -12.88 2.70
C TYR A 98 7.61 -13.08 1.90
N LEU A 99 7.42 -12.29 0.83
CA LEU A 99 6.30 -12.46 -0.11
C LEU A 99 6.28 -13.85 -0.74
N ILE A 100 7.43 -14.32 -1.26
CA ILE A 100 7.56 -15.68 -1.81
C ILE A 100 7.20 -16.73 -0.76
N GLY A 101 7.75 -16.60 0.46
CA GLY A 101 7.45 -17.51 1.55
C GLY A 101 5.96 -17.60 1.88
N CYS A 102 5.25 -16.46 1.90
CA CYS A 102 3.81 -16.43 2.10
C CYS A 102 3.05 -17.11 0.95
N HIS A 103 3.41 -16.83 -0.31
CA HIS A 103 2.77 -17.49 -1.46
C HIS A 103 2.94 -19.01 -1.45
N VAL A 104 4.13 -19.50 -1.07
CA VAL A 104 4.40 -20.94 -0.94
C VAL A 104 3.61 -21.53 0.22
N TYR A 105 3.64 -20.88 1.39
CA TYR A 105 2.96 -21.37 2.59
C TYR A 105 1.43 -21.46 2.42
N TYR A 106 0.82 -20.46 1.79
CA TYR A 106 -0.63 -20.41 1.58
C TYR A 106 -1.09 -21.08 0.28
N MET A 107 -0.18 -21.62 -0.53
CA MET A 107 -0.48 -22.20 -1.85
C MET A 107 -1.34 -21.26 -2.72
N SER A 108 -1.06 -19.96 -2.65
CA SER A 108 -1.93 -18.91 -3.22
C SER A 108 -2.22 -19.11 -4.70
N GLY A 109 -1.24 -19.63 -5.46
CA GLY A 109 -1.41 -19.89 -6.89
C GLY A 109 -2.50 -20.93 -7.20
N ASP A 110 -2.67 -21.94 -6.35
CA ASP A 110 -3.72 -22.95 -6.54
C ASP A 110 -5.07 -22.40 -6.07
N ALA A 111 -5.11 -21.70 -4.94
CA ALA A 111 -6.31 -21.01 -4.48
C ALA A 111 -6.86 -20.02 -5.53
N TRP A 112 -5.98 -19.27 -6.22
CA TRP A 112 -6.40 -18.30 -7.24
C TRP A 112 -6.89 -18.97 -8.53
N LYS A 113 -6.28 -20.10 -8.93
CA LYS A 113 -6.76 -20.89 -10.09
C LYS A 113 -8.17 -21.44 -9.87
N GLU A 114 -8.51 -21.77 -8.63
CA GLU A 114 -9.84 -22.23 -8.22
C GLU A 114 -10.84 -21.08 -8.06
N GLY A 115 -10.46 -19.83 -8.36
CA GLY A 115 -11.31 -18.64 -8.25
C GLY A 115 -11.37 -18.05 -6.85
N GLY A 116 -10.51 -18.51 -5.93
CA GLY A 116 -10.32 -17.92 -4.60
C GLY A 116 -9.46 -16.66 -4.63
N ILE A 117 -9.40 -15.99 -3.49
CA ILE A 117 -8.48 -14.87 -3.25
C ILE A 117 -7.99 -14.93 -1.81
N ASP A 118 -6.74 -14.54 -1.61
CA ASP A 118 -6.14 -14.42 -0.29
C ASP A 118 -5.42 -13.08 -0.13
N ALA A 119 -4.87 -12.86 1.07
CA ALA A 119 -4.15 -11.64 1.40
C ALA A 119 -2.84 -11.45 0.64
N THR A 120 -2.32 -12.49 -0.03
CA THR A 120 -1.00 -12.42 -0.68
C THR A 120 -1.03 -11.49 -1.90
N GLY A 121 -2.19 -11.30 -2.54
CA GLY A 121 -2.35 -10.31 -3.62
C GLY A 121 -2.13 -8.87 -3.13
N ALA A 122 -2.72 -8.52 -1.98
CA ALA A 122 -2.45 -7.23 -1.33
C ALA A 122 -1.00 -7.14 -0.80
N LEU A 123 -0.44 -8.27 -0.33
CA LEU A 123 0.97 -8.35 0.09
C LEU A 123 1.92 -8.06 -1.08
N MET A 124 1.59 -8.48 -2.32
CA MET A 124 2.37 -8.13 -3.51
C MET A 124 2.40 -6.61 -3.70
N VAL A 125 1.24 -5.95 -3.67
CA VAL A 125 1.13 -4.50 -3.89
C VAL A 125 1.92 -3.73 -2.82
N VAL A 126 1.75 -4.07 -1.54
CA VAL A 126 2.49 -3.38 -0.48
C VAL A 126 3.99 -3.64 -0.57
N THR A 127 4.41 -4.86 -0.94
CA THR A 127 5.83 -5.20 -1.14
C THR A 127 6.47 -4.35 -2.24
N LEU A 128 5.79 -4.19 -3.38
CA LEU A 128 6.26 -3.33 -4.46
C LEU A 128 6.39 -1.86 -4.01
N LYS A 129 5.38 -1.36 -3.28
CA LYS A 129 5.39 0.00 -2.73
C LYS A 129 6.56 0.23 -1.76
N ILE A 130 6.80 -0.73 -0.87
CA ILE A 130 7.88 -0.70 0.11
C ILE A 130 9.24 -0.67 -0.59
N ILE A 131 9.49 -1.63 -1.48
CA ILE A 131 10.76 -1.72 -2.22
C ILE A 131 11.00 -0.43 -3.01
N SER A 132 10.00 0.08 -3.72
CA SER A 132 10.13 1.32 -4.49
C SER A 132 10.44 2.53 -3.60
N CYS A 133 9.70 2.69 -2.49
CA CYS A 133 9.96 3.77 -1.53
C CYS A 133 11.38 3.75 -0.98
N VAL A 134 11.87 2.56 -0.62
CA VAL A 134 13.21 2.41 -0.04
C VAL A 134 14.30 2.70 -1.09
N ILE A 135 14.16 2.18 -2.31
CA ILE A 135 15.09 2.48 -3.41
C ILE A 135 15.08 3.97 -3.74
N ASN A 136 13.91 4.61 -3.83
CA ASN A 136 13.82 6.06 -4.05
C ASN A 136 14.53 6.87 -2.95
N TYR A 137 14.51 6.41 -1.70
CA TYR A 137 15.25 7.04 -0.61
C TYR A 137 16.77 6.83 -0.68
N GLN A 138 17.20 5.65 -1.11
CA GLN A 138 18.60 5.33 -1.40
C GLN A 138 19.13 6.19 -2.55
N ASP A 139 18.36 6.33 -3.63
CA ASP A 139 18.70 7.16 -4.80
C ASP A 139 18.92 8.64 -4.42
N GLY A 140 18.34 9.10 -3.30
CA GLY A 140 18.58 10.42 -2.74
C GLY A 140 20.01 10.66 -2.24
N LEU A 141 20.88 9.65 -2.23
CA LEU A 141 22.33 9.78 -1.98
C LEU A 141 23.12 10.19 -3.23
N LEU A 142 22.59 9.92 -4.41
CA LEU A 142 23.29 10.16 -5.68
C LEU A 142 23.13 11.63 -6.11
N LYS A 143 24.16 12.14 -6.80
CA LYS A 143 24.06 13.45 -7.44
C LYS A 143 23.06 13.40 -8.57
N GLU A 144 22.43 14.54 -8.84
CA GLU A 144 21.38 14.61 -9.86
C GLU A 144 21.88 14.26 -11.27
N GLU A 145 23.12 14.61 -11.59
CA GLU A 145 23.79 14.28 -12.85
C GLU A 145 23.95 12.77 -13.09
N ASP A 146 24.01 11.97 -12.03
CA ASP A 146 24.18 10.52 -12.08
C ASP A 146 22.84 9.76 -12.17
N LEU A 147 21.70 10.48 -12.10
CA LEU A 147 20.37 9.88 -12.03
C LEU A 147 19.67 9.83 -13.38
N ARG A 148 18.94 8.73 -13.61
CA ARG A 148 17.97 8.64 -14.71
C ARG A 148 16.76 9.54 -14.42
N GLU A 149 16.04 9.94 -15.47
CA GLU A 149 14.86 10.83 -15.33
C GLU A 149 13.81 10.32 -14.34
N ALA A 150 13.51 9.02 -14.35
CA ALA A 150 12.59 8.42 -13.38
C ALA A 150 13.11 8.54 -11.92
N GLN A 151 14.41 8.39 -11.71
CA GLN A 151 15.01 8.52 -10.39
C GLN A 151 15.04 9.99 -9.94
N LYS A 152 15.36 10.93 -10.84
CA LYS A 152 15.25 12.37 -10.55
C LYS A 152 13.84 12.75 -10.13
N LYS A 153 12.84 12.24 -10.86
CA LYS A 153 11.42 12.43 -10.54
C LYS A 153 11.15 11.88 -9.15
N ASN A 154 11.46 10.63 -8.84
CA ASN A 154 10.91 9.92 -7.68
C ASN A 154 11.80 9.94 -6.42
N ARG A 155 13.08 10.34 -6.53
CA ARG A 155 14.02 10.30 -5.40
C ARG A 155 13.49 11.04 -4.17
N LEU A 156 13.75 10.45 -3.01
CA LEU A 156 13.43 11.02 -1.71
C LEU A 156 14.73 11.48 -1.05
N LEU A 157 14.88 12.80 -0.90
CA LEU A 157 16.07 13.38 -0.27
C LEU A 157 16.06 13.21 1.26
N LYS A 158 14.85 13.16 1.84
CA LYS A 158 14.60 13.02 3.28
C LYS A 158 13.91 11.70 3.58
N LEU A 159 14.18 11.15 4.77
CA LEU A 159 13.51 9.97 5.26
C LEU A 159 12.03 10.33 5.50
N PRO A 160 11.06 9.58 4.95
CA PRO A 160 9.67 9.79 5.29
C PRO A 160 9.42 9.56 6.78
N SER A 161 8.49 10.31 7.36
CA SER A 161 8.03 10.01 8.71
C SER A 161 7.35 8.63 8.74
N VAL A 162 7.31 7.99 9.92
CA VAL A 162 6.61 6.70 10.09
C VAL A 162 5.16 6.82 9.62
N LEU A 163 4.49 7.93 9.95
CA LEU A 163 3.10 8.16 9.56
C LEU A 163 2.94 8.31 8.04
N GLU A 164 3.82 9.07 7.38
CA GLU A 164 3.85 9.18 5.91
C GLU A 164 4.01 7.80 5.27
N TYR A 165 4.99 7.01 5.74
CA TYR A 165 5.31 5.70 5.20
C TYR A 165 4.17 4.69 5.37
N PHE A 166 3.58 4.61 6.57
CA PHE A 166 2.45 3.72 6.82
C PHE A 166 1.19 4.17 6.09
N GLY A 167 0.91 5.47 6.05
CA GLY A 167 -0.21 6.02 5.27
C GLY A 167 -0.05 5.75 3.78
N TYR A 168 1.17 5.84 3.24
CA TYR A 168 1.47 5.46 1.87
C TYR A 168 1.22 3.98 1.64
N CYS A 169 1.83 3.09 2.43
CA CYS A 169 1.69 1.64 2.28
C CYS A 169 0.21 1.22 2.28
N LEU A 170 -0.54 1.69 3.29
CA LEU A 170 -1.94 1.33 3.50
C LEU A 170 -2.93 2.22 2.74
N CYS A 171 -2.48 3.14 1.88
CA CYS A 171 -3.40 4.03 1.17
C CYS A 171 -4.52 3.26 0.45
N CYS A 172 -5.75 3.44 0.92
CA CYS A 172 -6.92 2.61 0.59
C CYS A 172 -7.16 2.47 -0.92
N GLY A 173 -6.96 3.53 -1.71
CA GLY A 173 -7.11 3.50 -3.17
C GLY A 173 -6.07 2.65 -3.91
N SER A 174 -5.07 2.10 -3.22
CA SER A 174 -4.01 1.28 -3.85
C SER A 174 -3.71 -0.03 -3.15
N HIS A 175 -3.81 -0.12 -1.82
CA HIS A 175 -3.36 -1.28 -1.02
C HIS A 175 -3.92 -2.64 -1.47
N PHE A 176 -5.16 -2.67 -1.97
CA PHE A 176 -5.88 -3.91 -2.27
C PHE A 176 -5.48 -4.55 -3.60
N ALA A 177 -5.65 -3.79 -4.68
CA ALA A 177 -5.37 -4.20 -6.05
C ALA A 177 -5.13 -2.99 -6.97
N GLY A 178 -4.84 -1.82 -6.37
CA GLY A 178 -4.65 -0.61 -7.16
C GLY A 178 -3.22 -0.52 -7.72
N PRO A 179 -3.00 0.34 -8.71
CA PRO A 179 -1.68 0.53 -9.28
C PRO A 179 -0.71 0.99 -8.20
N VAL A 180 0.52 0.48 -8.29
CA VAL A 180 1.63 1.00 -7.51
C VAL A 180 2.00 2.36 -8.10
N TYR A 181 2.04 3.37 -7.25
CA TYR A 181 2.55 4.71 -7.57
C TYR A 181 3.59 5.09 -6.53
N GLU A 182 4.39 6.10 -6.82
CA GLU A 182 5.60 6.37 -6.06
C GLU A 182 5.30 7.16 -4.78
N MET A 183 6.11 6.91 -3.74
CA MET A 183 6.01 7.62 -2.46
C MET A 183 6.07 9.15 -2.65
N LYS A 184 6.82 9.64 -3.63
CA LYS A 184 6.86 11.07 -3.91
C LYS A 184 5.52 11.62 -4.40
N ASP A 185 4.85 10.91 -5.31
CA ASP A 185 3.54 11.31 -5.80
C ASP A 185 2.50 11.32 -4.66
N TYR A 186 2.60 10.36 -3.73
CA TYR A 186 1.81 10.34 -2.49
C TYR A 186 2.05 11.57 -1.61
N LEU A 187 3.32 11.89 -1.34
CA LEU A 187 3.69 13.06 -0.53
C LEU A 187 3.22 14.36 -1.18
N ASP A 188 3.43 14.52 -2.49
CA ASP A 188 3.01 15.71 -3.21
C ASP A 188 1.49 15.89 -3.18
N TRP A 189 0.71 14.81 -3.29
CA TRP A 189 -0.76 14.86 -3.19
C TRP A 189 -1.24 15.19 -1.77
N THR A 190 -0.63 14.59 -0.75
CA THR A 190 -1.01 14.81 0.65
C THR A 190 -0.67 16.23 1.09
N GLU A 191 0.50 16.74 0.71
CA GLU A 191 0.99 18.08 1.04
C GLU A 191 0.51 19.19 0.09
N ARG A 192 -0.28 18.84 -0.95
CA ARG A 192 -0.77 19.77 -1.99
C ARG A 192 0.36 20.51 -2.71
N LYS A 193 1.40 19.78 -3.11
CA LYS A 193 2.56 20.27 -3.88
C LYS A 193 2.45 19.91 -5.36
N GLY A 194 3.33 20.51 -6.17
CA GLY A 194 3.36 20.28 -7.61
C GLY A 194 2.03 20.61 -8.28
N ILE A 195 1.49 19.64 -9.02
CA ILE A 195 0.20 19.74 -9.73
C ILE A 195 -1.01 19.83 -8.78
N TRP A 196 -0.84 19.55 -7.49
CA TRP A 196 -1.91 19.54 -6.48
C TRP A 196 -2.04 20.86 -5.71
N LYS A 197 -1.25 21.88 -6.06
CA LYS A 197 -1.35 23.22 -5.46
C LYS A 197 -2.72 23.81 -5.76
N SER A 198 -3.34 24.42 -4.74
CA SER A 198 -4.59 25.16 -4.93
C SER A 198 -4.34 26.36 -5.83
N THR A 199 -5.14 26.53 -6.87
CA THR A 199 -5.11 27.74 -7.72
C THR A 199 -6.11 28.77 -7.19
N GLU A 200 -5.90 30.05 -7.54
CA GLU A 200 -6.83 31.15 -7.18
C GLU A 200 -8.24 30.96 -7.74
N LYS A 201 -8.41 30.10 -8.76
CA LYS A 201 -9.71 29.76 -9.37
C LYS A 201 -10.46 28.61 -8.66
N GLY A 202 -9.97 28.16 -7.50
CA GLY A 202 -10.51 27.01 -6.78
C GLY A 202 -9.82 25.69 -7.15
N HIS A 203 -10.26 24.60 -6.51
CA HIS A 203 -9.72 23.26 -6.75
C HIS A 203 -10.07 22.77 -8.16
N PRO A 204 -9.17 22.05 -8.86
CA PRO A 204 -9.53 21.33 -10.08
C PRO A 204 -10.58 20.24 -9.83
#